data_AF-A0A077WW84-F1
#
_entry.id   AF-A0A077WW84-F1
#
_cell.length_a   1.000
_cell.length_b   1.000
_cell.length_c   1.000
_cell.angle_alpha   90.00
_cell.angle_beta   90.00
_cell.angle_gamma   90.00
#
_symmetry.space_group_name_H-M   'P 1'
#
loop_
_entity.id
_entity.type
_entity.pdbx_description
1 polymer ?
#
loop_
_entity_poly.entity_id
_entity_poly.type
_entity_poly.pdbx_seq_one_letter_code
_entity_poly.pdbx_strand_id
1 'polypeptide(L)'
;MRFRADTLELRYCIRYDWLPEDCLIHQLSTTLPFASLKTIRSHRMIQDYPFDADPPIRTITWLRTYRQQLFDTFIANTDQKLIRACRPSLHIDPILTIPASRHDQSRLIRWRIGWLPSKPRPCPCQDGDLSRNHVLTCKEIPSHLWHNLPTFHDPSTIHRLDYTLNQLPISSNASCPSWWRSFRDAVAT
;
A
#
# COMPACT_ATOMS: atom_id res chain seq x y z
N MET A 1 -12.26 -0.12 1.93
CA MET A 1 -13.33 -1.09 2.29
C MET A 1 -14.15 -1.54 1.09
N ARG A 2 -14.54 -0.64 0.18
CA ARG A 2 -15.36 -0.95 -1.01
C ARG A 2 -14.87 -2.12 -1.87
N PHE A 3 -13.59 -2.12 -2.29
CA PHE A 3 -13.01 -3.22 -3.07
C PHE A 3 -13.20 -4.61 -2.45
N ARG A 4 -13.13 -4.73 -1.11
CA ARG A 4 -13.33 -6.01 -0.42
C ARG A 4 -14.79 -6.44 -0.46
N ALA A 5 -15.73 -5.51 -0.31
CA ALA A 5 -17.15 -5.78 -0.46
C ALA A 5 -17.47 -6.23 -1.90
N ASP A 6 -17.02 -5.45 -2.90
CA ASP A 6 -17.21 -5.76 -4.32
C ASP A 6 -16.61 -7.13 -4.69
N THR A 7 -15.45 -7.48 -4.11
CA THR A 7 -14.84 -8.81 -4.30
C THR A 7 -15.71 -9.94 -3.74
N LEU A 8 -16.34 -9.73 -2.58
CA LEU A 8 -17.22 -10.73 -1.97
C LEU A 8 -18.51 -10.90 -2.78
N GLU A 9 -19.06 -9.78 -3.26
CA GLU A 9 -20.22 -9.76 -4.15
C GLU A 9 -19.93 -10.44 -5.48
N LEU A 10 -18.79 -10.15 -6.12
CA LEU A 10 -18.37 -10.85 -7.34
C LEU A 10 -18.24 -12.35 -7.10
N ARG A 11 -17.57 -12.77 -6.03
CA ARG A 11 -17.45 -14.20 -5.66
C ARG A 11 -18.79 -14.84 -5.36
N TYR A 12 -19.77 -14.07 -4.90
CA TYR A 12 -21.13 -14.55 -4.68
C TYR A 12 -21.85 -14.73 -6.02
N CYS A 13 -21.78 -13.76 -6.93
CA CYS A 13 -22.34 -13.87 -8.29
C CYS A 13 -21.75 -15.07 -9.06
N ILE A 14 -20.42 -15.21 -9.07
CA ILE A 14 -19.76 -16.37 -9.70
C ILE A 14 -20.27 -17.68 -9.10
N ARG A 15 -20.38 -17.77 -7.76
CA ARG A 15 -20.91 -19.00 -7.16
C ARG A 15 -22.36 -19.25 -7.53
N TYR A 16 -23.17 -18.21 -7.59
CA TYR A 16 -24.58 -18.28 -7.95
C TYR A 16 -24.78 -18.76 -9.39
N ASP A 17 -24.01 -18.25 -10.34
CA ASP A 17 -24.13 -18.61 -11.76
C ASP A 17 -23.71 -20.07 -12.05
N TRP A 18 -22.92 -20.66 -11.16
CA TRP A 18 -22.45 -22.05 -11.24
C TRP A 18 -23.20 -22.99 -10.28
N LEU A 19 -24.30 -22.55 -9.66
CA LEU A 19 -25.14 -23.42 -8.84
C LEU A 19 -25.90 -24.42 -9.73
N PRO A 20 -25.99 -25.70 -9.31
CA PRO A 20 -26.89 -26.65 -9.93
C PRO A 20 -28.35 -26.16 -9.90
N GLU A 21 -29.10 -26.41 -10.98
CA GLU A 21 -30.50 -25.98 -11.13
C GLU A 21 -31.44 -26.59 -10.06
N ASP A 22 -31.08 -27.78 -9.57
CA ASP A 22 -31.76 -28.53 -8.51
C ASP A 22 -31.46 -28.01 -7.09
N CYS A 23 -30.53 -27.06 -6.95
CA CYS A 23 -30.25 -26.44 -5.66
C CYS A 23 -31.45 -25.60 -5.21
N LEU A 24 -31.87 -25.76 -3.94
CA LEU A 24 -32.92 -24.97 -3.30
C LEU A 24 -32.76 -23.46 -3.54
N ILE A 25 -31.52 -22.94 -3.51
CA ILE A 25 -31.25 -21.51 -3.75
C ILE A 25 -31.60 -21.11 -5.19
N HIS A 26 -31.30 -21.94 -6.18
CA HIS A 26 -31.64 -21.69 -7.58
C HIS A 26 -33.17 -21.74 -7.78
N GLN A 27 -33.84 -22.72 -7.19
CA GLN A 27 -35.30 -22.83 -7.24
C GLN A 27 -36.01 -21.65 -6.54
N LEU A 28 -35.50 -21.20 -5.40
CA LEU A 28 -36.06 -20.04 -4.70
C LEU A 28 -35.82 -18.74 -5.48
N SER A 29 -34.73 -18.64 -6.22
CA SER A 29 -34.38 -17.43 -6.98
C SER A 29 -35.35 -17.07 -8.10
N THR A 30 -36.02 -18.07 -8.68
CA THR A 30 -37.02 -17.87 -9.74
C THR A 30 -38.37 -17.45 -9.18
N THR A 31 -38.64 -17.79 -7.92
CA THR A 31 -39.92 -17.51 -7.23
C THR A 31 -39.91 -16.24 -6.39
N LEU A 32 -38.75 -15.87 -5.84
CA LEU A 32 -38.60 -14.70 -4.99
C LEU A 32 -37.97 -13.54 -5.77
N PRO A 33 -38.48 -12.31 -5.65
CA PRO A 33 -37.82 -11.15 -6.23
C PRO A 33 -36.48 -10.92 -5.53
N PHE A 34 -35.40 -11.47 -6.09
CA PHE A 34 -34.04 -11.16 -5.69
C PHE A 34 -33.64 -9.77 -6.20
N ALA A 35 -34.32 -8.74 -5.70
CA ALA A 35 -33.97 -7.34 -5.94
C ALA A 35 -32.49 -7.10 -5.60
N SER A 36 -31.98 -7.77 -4.56
CA SER A 36 -30.58 -7.73 -4.14
C SER A 36 -29.60 -8.23 -5.21
N LEU A 37 -29.87 -9.34 -5.91
CA LEU A 37 -28.98 -9.84 -6.97
C LEU A 37 -28.93 -8.89 -8.16
N LYS A 38 -30.08 -8.33 -8.54
CA LYS A 38 -30.15 -7.34 -9.62
C LYS A 38 -29.36 -6.08 -9.26
N THR A 39 -29.46 -5.62 -8.01
CA THR A 39 -28.65 -4.51 -7.50
C THR A 39 -27.16 -4.86 -7.48
N ILE A 40 -26.78 -6.03 -6.97
CA ILE A 40 -25.38 -6.46 -6.94
C ILE A 40 -24.79 -6.55 -8.36
N ARG A 41 -25.51 -7.14 -9.32
CA ARG A 41 -25.07 -7.23 -10.72
C ARG A 41 -24.96 -5.86 -11.41
N SER A 42 -25.56 -4.80 -10.86
CA SER A 42 -25.39 -3.44 -11.39
C SER A 42 -24.03 -2.82 -11.00
N HIS A 43 -23.28 -3.42 -10.09
CA HIS A 43 -21.99 -2.90 -9.68
C HIS A 43 -20.93 -3.05 -10.78
N ARG A 44 -20.16 -1.98 -10.99
CA ARG A 44 -19.17 -1.88 -12.06
C ARG A 44 -18.17 -3.06 -12.10
N MET A 45 -17.63 -3.48 -10.95
CA MET A 45 -16.69 -4.61 -10.89
C MET A 45 -17.30 -5.91 -11.44
N ILE A 46 -18.60 -6.13 -11.23
CA ILE A 46 -19.29 -7.32 -11.69
C ILE A 46 -19.54 -7.23 -13.19
N GLN A 47 -19.90 -6.06 -13.71
CA GLN A 47 -20.07 -5.83 -15.15
C GLN A 47 -18.75 -5.97 -15.93
N ASP A 48 -17.64 -5.55 -15.33
CA ASP A 48 -16.30 -5.63 -15.93
C ASP A 48 -15.72 -7.07 -15.92
N TYR A 49 -16.35 -8.02 -15.19
CA TYR A 49 -15.84 -9.39 -15.04
C TYR A 49 -16.23 -10.28 -16.23
N PRO A 50 -15.28 -11.01 -16.84
CA PRO A 50 -15.57 -11.94 -17.92
C PRO A 50 -16.13 -13.27 -17.35
N PHE A 51 -17.46 -13.44 -17.40
CA PHE A 51 -18.15 -14.65 -16.92
C PHE A 51 -17.94 -15.90 -17.78
N ASP A 52 -17.39 -15.74 -18.99
CA ASP A 52 -17.27 -16.80 -20.00
C ASP A 52 -16.15 -17.84 -19.72
N ALA A 53 -15.43 -17.77 -18.59
CA ALA A 53 -14.24 -18.58 -18.34
C ALA A 53 -14.21 -19.29 -16.96
N ASP A 54 -13.54 -20.45 -16.91
CA ASP A 54 -13.45 -21.32 -15.72
C ASP A 54 -12.94 -20.58 -14.46
N PRO A 55 -13.65 -20.68 -13.31
CA PRO A 55 -13.63 -19.62 -12.31
C PRO A 55 -12.43 -19.54 -11.34
N PRO A 56 -11.89 -20.59 -10.67
CA PRO A 56 -11.16 -20.32 -9.43
C PRO A 56 -9.80 -19.62 -9.61
N ILE A 57 -8.99 -20.07 -10.59
CA ILE A 57 -7.63 -19.51 -10.79
C ILE A 57 -7.68 -18.18 -11.54
N ARG A 58 -8.60 -18.05 -12.51
CA ARG A 58 -8.76 -16.83 -13.33
C ARG A 58 -9.38 -15.67 -12.55
N THR A 59 -10.29 -15.92 -11.60
CA THR A 59 -10.83 -14.82 -10.78
C THR A 59 -9.75 -14.14 -9.94
N ILE A 60 -8.80 -14.90 -9.39
CA ILE A 60 -7.72 -14.33 -8.56
C ILE A 60 -6.78 -13.46 -9.41
N THR A 61 -6.38 -13.93 -10.59
CA THR A 61 -5.51 -13.16 -11.49
C THR A 61 -6.24 -11.92 -12.01
N TRP A 62 -7.51 -12.05 -12.42
CA TRP A 62 -8.33 -10.91 -12.84
C TRP A 62 -8.47 -9.88 -11.73
N LEU A 63 -8.80 -10.30 -10.49
CA LEU A 63 -8.93 -9.37 -9.35
C LEU A 63 -7.63 -8.61 -9.07
N ARG A 64 -6.47 -9.25 -9.24
CA ARG A 64 -5.17 -8.59 -9.09
C ARG A 64 -4.97 -7.54 -10.18
N THR A 65 -5.22 -7.88 -11.45
CA THR A 65 -5.09 -6.97 -12.58
C THR A 65 -6.07 -5.80 -12.47
N TYR A 66 -7.34 -6.07 -12.17
CA TYR A 66 -8.38 -5.06 -12.00
C TYR A 66 -8.02 -4.08 -10.88
N ARG A 67 -7.54 -4.60 -9.74
CA ARG A 67 -7.08 -3.76 -8.63
C ARG A 67 -5.87 -2.91 -9.00
N GLN A 68 -4.94 -3.46 -9.77
CA GLN A 68 -3.77 -2.72 -10.25
C GLN A 68 -4.20 -1.58 -11.18
N GLN A 69 -5.08 -1.83 -12.14
CA GLN A 69 -5.61 -0.80 -13.05
C GLN A 69 -6.32 0.34 -12.30
N LEU A 70 -7.16 0.01 -11.30
CA LEU A 70 -7.79 1.02 -10.45
C LEU A 70 -6.76 1.84 -9.68
N PHE A 71 -5.69 1.21 -9.20
CA PHE A 71 -4.61 1.89 -8.51
C PHE A 71 -3.81 2.80 -9.43
N ASP A 72 -3.45 2.33 -10.62
CA ASP A 72 -2.70 3.10 -11.62
C ASP A 72 -3.51 4.34 -12.05
N THR A 73 -4.81 4.17 -12.28
CA THR A 73 -5.74 5.27 -12.56
C THR A 73 -5.82 6.26 -11.39
N PHE A 74 -5.89 5.76 -10.16
CA PHE A 74 -5.89 6.59 -8.97
C PHE A 74 -4.59 7.40 -8.83
N ILE A 75 -3.43 6.78 -9.03
CA ILE A 75 -2.13 7.45 -8.96
C ILE A 75 -2.02 8.50 -10.08
N ALA A 76 -2.42 8.17 -11.30
CA ALA A 76 -2.42 9.09 -12.44
C ALA A 76 -3.30 10.33 -12.21
N ASN A 77 -4.44 10.17 -11.54
CA ASN A 77 -5.41 11.26 -11.32
C ASN A 77 -5.28 11.98 -9.96
N THR A 78 -4.40 11.51 -9.06
CA THR A 78 -4.26 12.05 -7.70
C THR A 78 -3.32 13.25 -7.64
N ASP A 79 -3.78 14.42 -7.19
CA ASP A 79 -2.90 15.59 -6.96
C ASP A 79 -2.02 15.46 -5.70
N GLN A 80 -2.23 14.41 -4.89
CA GLN A 80 -1.50 14.19 -3.64
C GLN A 80 -0.08 13.69 -3.91
N LYS A 81 0.86 14.63 -4.00
CA LYS A 81 2.30 14.38 -4.23
C LYS A 81 2.90 13.33 -3.28
N LEU A 82 2.53 13.35 -2.00
CA LEU A 82 3.02 12.38 -1.01
C LEU A 82 2.61 10.94 -1.34
N ILE A 83 1.36 10.73 -1.77
CA ILE A 83 0.90 9.38 -2.11
C ILE A 83 1.66 8.85 -3.33
N ARG A 84 1.82 9.67 -4.38
CA ARG A 84 2.60 9.30 -5.57
C ARG A 84 4.04 8.92 -5.24
N ALA A 85 4.71 9.70 -4.39
CA ALA A 85 6.10 9.44 -3.98
C ALA A 85 6.24 8.21 -3.08
N CYS A 86 5.26 7.98 -2.18
CA CYS A 86 5.34 6.94 -1.16
C CYS A 86 4.75 5.61 -1.56
N ARG A 87 3.90 5.56 -2.59
CA ARG A 87 3.19 4.35 -3.06
C ARG A 87 3.23 4.30 -4.58
N PRO A 88 4.40 4.08 -5.21
CA PRO A 88 4.49 3.98 -6.66
C PRO A 88 3.80 2.72 -7.21
N SER A 89 3.63 1.69 -6.38
CA SER A 89 3.01 0.43 -6.75
C SER A 89 2.14 -0.13 -5.64
N LEU A 90 1.23 -1.02 -6.02
CA LEU A 90 0.23 -1.60 -5.13
C LEU A 90 0.81 -2.81 -4.40
N HIS A 91 1.46 -2.58 -3.27
CA HIS A 91 1.92 -3.63 -2.36
C HIS A 91 1.79 -3.23 -0.89
N ILE A 92 2.00 -4.20 0.00
CA ILE A 92 2.16 -3.93 1.44
C ILE A 92 3.41 -3.07 1.61
N ASP A 93 3.35 -2.03 2.45
CA ASP A 93 4.51 -1.18 2.71
C ASP A 93 5.71 -2.04 3.16
N PRO A 94 6.87 -1.94 2.50
CA PRO A 94 8.09 -2.65 2.90
C PRO A 94 8.50 -2.40 4.36
N ILE A 95 8.09 -1.27 4.94
CA ILE A 95 8.31 -0.97 6.37
C ILE A 95 7.63 -2.00 7.29
N LEU A 96 6.59 -2.70 6.82
CA LEU A 96 5.92 -3.74 7.60
C LEU A 96 6.59 -5.12 7.48
N THR A 97 7.47 -5.32 6.50
CA THR A 97 8.15 -6.60 6.24
C THR A 97 9.58 -6.64 6.79
N ILE A 98 10.15 -5.50 7.16
CA ILE A 98 11.49 -5.39 7.75
C ILE A 98 11.57 -5.91 9.20
N PRO A 99 12.72 -6.48 9.59
CA PRO A 99 12.99 -6.87 10.98
C PRO A 99 13.29 -5.64 11.83
N ALA A 100 12.23 -5.08 12.42
CA ALA A 100 12.27 -3.91 13.32
C ALA A 100 11.23 -4.04 14.43
N SER A 101 11.38 -3.28 15.52
CA SER A 101 10.35 -3.22 16.55
C SER A 101 9.08 -2.57 16.00
N ARG A 102 7.90 -2.87 16.57
CA ARG A 102 6.66 -2.17 16.18
C ARG A 102 6.77 -0.66 16.35
N HIS A 103 7.57 -0.22 17.33
CA HIS A 103 7.80 1.18 17.58
C HIS A 103 8.58 1.84 16.43
N ASP A 104 9.65 1.22 15.97
CA ASP A 104 10.47 1.72 14.85
C ASP A 104 9.69 1.68 13.53
N GLN A 105 8.94 0.60 13.28
CA GLN A 105 8.05 0.52 12.12
C GLN A 105 7.02 1.65 12.13
N SER A 106 6.41 1.96 13.29
CA SER A 106 5.48 3.09 13.43
C SER A 106 6.16 4.43 13.16
N ARG A 107 7.38 4.64 13.67
CA ARG A 107 8.18 5.84 13.36
C ARG A 107 8.40 5.93 11.86
N LEU A 108 8.95 4.90 11.22
CA LEU A 108 9.25 4.89 9.79
C LEU A 108 8.02 5.16 8.91
N ILE A 109 6.85 4.62 9.26
CA ILE A 109 5.59 4.94 8.57
C ILE A 109 5.27 6.44 8.69
N ARG A 110 5.40 7.03 9.89
CA ARG A 110 5.21 8.46 10.10
C ARG A 110 6.21 9.29 9.31
N TRP A 111 7.48 8.86 9.28
CA TRP A 111 8.51 9.50 8.47
C TRP A 111 8.08 9.51 7.00
N ARG A 112 7.70 8.35 6.44
CA ARG A 112 7.25 8.20 5.05
C ARG A 112 6.11 9.14 4.69
N ILE A 113 5.10 9.29 5.55
CA ILE A 113 3.98 10.21 5.30
C ILE A 113 4.27 11.69 5.65
N GLY A 114 5.53 12.03 5.94
CA GLY A 114 5.96 13.41 6.23
C GLY A 114 5.65 13.89 7.65
N TRP A 115 5.27 13.01 8.56
CA TRP A 115 4.88 13.35 9.93
C TRP A 115 6.09 13.36 10.88
N LEU A 116 7.03 14.29 10.64
CA LEU A 116 8.20 14.55 11.49
C LEU A 116 8.35 16.01 11.97
N PRO A 117 8.28 16.25 13.29
CA PRO A 117 7.65 15.42 14.33
C PRO A 117 6.14 15.61 14.21
N SER A 118 5.32 14.78 14.86
CA SER A 118 3.85 14.96 14.82
C SER A 118 3.39 16.33 15.37
N LYS A 119 4.27 17.02 16.10
CA LYS A 119 4.18 18.43 16.48
C LYS A 119 5.55 19.06 16.27
N PRO A 120 5.67 20.34 15.88
CA PRO A 120 6.94 21.05 15.91
C PRO A 120 7.57 20.86 17.29
N ARG A 121 8.78 20.30 17.33
CA ARG A 121 9.56 20.11 18.54
C ARG A 121 10.95 20.65 18.24
N PRO A 122 11.54 21.42 19.16
CA PRO A 122 12.90 21.87 19.00
C PRO A 122 13.83 20.65 18.93
N CYS A 123 14.77 20.70 18.00
CA CYS A 123 15.84 19.72 17.93
C CYS A 123 16.73 19.85 19.17
N PRO A 124 17.24 18.74 19.74
CA PRO A 124 18.24 18.78 20.80
C PRO A 124 19.52 19.54 20.41
N CYS A 125 19.84 19.56 19.11
CA CYS A 125 20.93 20.33 18.51
C CYS A 125 20.75 21.85 18.57
N GLN A 126 19.59 22.33 19.03
CA GLN A 126 19.21 23.75 19.13
C GLN A 126 19.10 24.51 17.79
N ASP A 127 19.38 23.85 16.66
CA ASP A 127 19.30 24.40 15.31
C ASP A 127 17.88 24.20 14.70
N GLY A 128 16.88 24.80 15.35
CA GLY A 128 15.49 24.85 14.86
C GLY A 128 14.63 23.62 15.22
N ASP A 129 13.54 23.44 14.48
CA ASP A 129 12.60 22.34 14.69
C ASP A 129 13.06 21.04 14.01
N LEU A 130 12.76 19.91 14.66
CA LEU A 130 13.08 18.56 14.19
C LEU A 130 12.23 18.19 12.96
N SER A 131 12.53 18.76 11.81
CA SER A 131 11.85 18.48 10.55
C SER A 131 12.50 17.31 9.80
N ARG A 132 11.77 16.77 8.82
CA ARG A 132 12.23 15.72 7.91
C ARG A 132 13.53 16.10 7.16
N ASN A 133 13.68 17.37 6.78
CA ASN A 133 14.91 17.87 6.15
C ASN A 133 16.04 18.02 7.17
N HIS A 134 15.70 18.55 8.36
CA HIS A 134 16.66 18.80 9.41
C HIS A 134 17.33 17.52 9.92
N VAL A 135 16.59 16.42 10.06
CA VAL A 135 17.11 15.12 10.53
C VAL A 135 18.32 14.63 9.74
N LEU A 136 18.37 14.89 8.43
CA LEU A 136 19.49 14.48 7.58
C LEU A 136 20.76 15.30 7.79
N THR A 137 20.64 16.49 8.39
CA THR A 137 21.74 17.43 8.64
C THR A 137 21.95 17.71 10.14
N CYS A 138 21.20 17.04 11.01
CA CYS A 138 21.22 17.26 12.45
C CYS A 138 22.57 16.84 13.04
N LYS A 139 23.21 17.73 13.81
CA LYS A 139 24.52 17.49 14.45
C LYS A 139 24.47 16.41 15.54
N GLU A 140 23.31 16.25 16.18
CA GLU A 140 23.09 15.24 17.23
C GLU A 140 22.97 13.83 16.65
N ILE A 141 22.64 13.71 15.37
CA ILE A 141 22.59 12.41 14.69
C ILE A 141 23.94 12.19 14.02
N PRO A 142 24.71 11.16 14.41
CA PRO A 142 26.03 10.93 13.84
C PRO A 142 25.95 10.81 12.31
N SER A 143 26.67 11.69 11.62
CA SER A 143 26.56 11.83 10.16
C SER A 143 26.86 10.53 9.42
N HIS A 144 27.76 9.68 9.96
CA HIS A 144 28.11 8.38 9.39
C HIS A 144 26.90 7.44 9.22
N LEU A 145 25.84 7.60 10.02
CA LEU A 145 24.62 6.80 9.88
C LEU A 145 23.87 7.11 8.57
N TRP A 146 24.03 8.32 8.03
CA TRP A 146 23.45 8.76 6.77
C TRP A 146 24.35 8.54 5.55
N HIS A 147 25.65 8.28 5.75
CA HIS A 147 26.61 8.14 4.65
C HIS A 147 26.33 6.92 3.77
N ASN A 148 25.83 5.84 4.38
CA ASN A 148 25.55 4.59 3.66
C ASN A 148 24.21 4.61 2.92
N LEU A 149 23.41 5.67 3.07
CA LEU A 149 22.13 5.75 2.38
C LEU A 149 22.31 5.84 0.86
N PRO A 150 21.44 5.17 0.08
CA PRO A 150 21.44 5.27 -1.38
C PRO A 150 21.53 6.73 -1.84
N THR A 151 22.53 7.03 -2.67
CA THR A 151 22.68 8.33 -3.32
C THR A 151 21.71 8.41 -4.49
N PHE A 152 20.91 9.48 -4.53
CA PHE A 152 19.98 9.75 -5.62
C PHE A 152 20.49 10.92 -6.45
N HIS A 153 20.39 10.82 -7.79
CA HIS A 153 20.95 11.79 -8.72
C HIS A 153 20.08 13.03 -8.96
N ASP A 154 18.81 13.03 -8.55
CA ASP A 154 17.88 14.16 -8.78
C ASP A 154 17.08 14.56 -7.51
N PRO A 155 17.64 15.37 -6.61
CA PRO A 155 16.95 15.76 -5.37
C PRO A 155 15.70 16.65 -5.58
N SER A 156 15.39 17.08 -6.80
CA SER A 156 14.26 17.99 -7.07
C SER A 156 12.90 17.30 -7.08
N THR A 157 12.87 15.97 -7.28
CA THR A 157 11.63 15.22 -7.52
C THR A 157 11.19 14.36 -6.33
N ILE A 158 12.13 13.76 -5.58
CA ILE A 158 11.83 12.83 -4.48
C ILE A 158 12.74 13.12 -3.28
N HIS A 159 12.15 13.21 -2.08
CA HIS A 159 12.92 13.39 -0.85
C HIS A 159 13.82 12.16 -0.57
N ARG A 160 15.07 12.38 -0.14
CA ARG A 160 16.08 11.31 0.07
C ARG A 160 15.59 10.16 0.95
N LEU A 161 14.85 10.47 2.02
CA LEU A 161 14.23 9.44 2.88
C LEU A 161 13.16 8.61 2.13
N ASP A 162 12.35 9.19 1.25
CA ASP A 162 11.36 8.43 0.48
C ASP A 162 12.04 7.52 -0.52
N TYR A 163 13.08 8.04 -1.20
CA TYR A 163 13.91 7.23 -2.08
C TYR A 163 14.51 6.03 -1.31
N THR A 164 15.10 6.29 -0.15
CA THR A 164 15.67 5.24 0.72
C THR A 164 14.62 4.21 1.14
N LEU A 165 13.45 4.66 1.60
CA LEU A 165 12.35 3.79 2.03
C LEU A 165 11.74 2.99 0.86
N ASN A 166 11.84 3.48 -0.37
CA ASN A 166 11.44 2.77 -1.58
C ASN A 166 12.42 1.66 -1.97
N GLN A 167 13.66 1.68 -1.46
CA GLN A 167 14.66 0.61 -1.67
C GLN A 167 14.57 -0.53 -0.63
N LEU A 168 13.59 -0.49 0.27
CA LEU A 168 13.38 -1.54 1.25
C LEU A 168 12.84 -2.83 0.61
N PRO A 169 13.20 -4.01 1.16
CA PRO A 169 12.75 -5.29 0.63
C PRO A 169 11.23 -5.44 0.73
N ILE A 170 10.60 -5.81 -0.40
CA ILE A 170 9.14 -5.99 -0.48
C ILE A 170 8.67 -7.24 0.26
N SER A 171 9.55 -8.24 0.43
CA SER A 171 9.23 -9.49 1.12
C SER A 171 10.04 -9.66 2.40
N SER A 172 9.46 -10.32 3.40
CA SER A 172 10.16 -10.68 4.65
C SER A 172 11.33 -11.64 4.43
N ASN A 173 11.34 -12.35 3.31
CA ASN A 173 12.37 -13.31 2.96
C ASN A 173 13.57 -12.67 2.23
N ALA A 174 13.43 -11.42 1.80
CA ALA A 174 14.50 -10.70 1.15
C ALA A 174 15.49 -10.14 2.18
N SER A 175 16.77 -10.19 1.83
CA SER A 175 17.83 -9.64 2.69
C SER A 175 17.68 -8.12 2.80
N CYS A 176 17.87 -7.60 4.01
CA CYS A 176 17.91 -6.16 4.20
C CYS A 176 19.17 -5.57 3.56
N PRO A 177 19.08 -4.37 2.96
CA PRO A 177 20.24 -3.66 2.45
C PRO A 177 21.30 -3.44 3.53
N SER A 178 22.57 -3.36 3.15
CA SER A 178 23.69 -3.15 4.09
C SER A 178 23.53 -1.88 4.93
N TRP A 179 22.94 -0.82 4.35
CA TRP A 179 22.66 0.45 5.01
C TRP A 179 21.49 0.40 6.00
N TRP A 180 20.70 -0.66 6.01
CA TRP A 180 19.50 -0.78 6.87
C TRP A 180 19.81 -0.60 8.35
N ARG A 181 20.91 -1.19 8.83
CA ARG A 181 21.30 -1.09 10.25
C ARG A 181 21.58 0.34 10.65
N SER A 182 22.43 1.03 9.89
CA SER A 182 22.76 2.44 10.10
C SER A 182 21.54 3.34 10.04
N PHE A 183 20.64 3.08 9.09
CA PHE A 183 19.39 3.84 8.95
C PHE A 183 18.44 3.63 10.13
N ARG A 184 18.28 2.38 10.59
CA ARG A 184 17.47 2.07 11.77
C ARG A 184 18.03 2.74 13.02
N ASP A 185 19.34 2.69 13.20
CA ASP A 185 19.99 3.26 14.38
C ASP A 185 19.86 4.81 14.39
N ALA A 186 19.87 5.46 13.21
CA ALA A 186 19.57 6.90 13.07
C ALA A 186 18.10 7.28 13.35
N VAL A 187 17.17 6.33 13.25
CA VAL A 187 15.74 6.54 13.56
C VAL A 187 15.47 6.34 15.06
N ALA A 188 16.37 5.63 15.75
CA ALA A 188 16.28 5.35 17.18
C ALA A 188 16.78 6.51 18.05
N THR A 189 17.77 7.28 17.57
CA THR A 189 18.28 8.53 18.17
C THR A 189 17.22 9.63 18.18
#